data_AF-A0A0A8VHV1-F1
#
_entry.id   AF-A0A0A8VHV1-F1
#
_cell.length_a   1.000
_cell.length_b   1.000
_cell.length_c   1.000
_cell.angle_alpha   90.00
_cell.angle_beta   90.00
_cell.angle_gamma   90.00
#
_symmetry.space_group_name_H-M   'P 1'
#
loop_
_entity.id
_entity.type
_entity.pdbx_description
1 polymer ?
#
loop_
_entity_poly.entity_id
_entity_poly.type
_entity_poly.pdbx_seq_one_letter_code
_entity_poly.pdbx_strand_id
1 'polypeptide(L)'
;MALVFRGQIINKEAIAGMDQPIDDQVWLSLQNELTALCRFCSEIYCNSSPGYFDIMAFKQYLFEQTEMSHSTVREYVVRLRRLDEMLVASNYPAEKFASETIHQRIIDDLPNAAHNNYRIALRKYDQYLAWQKTY
;
A
#
# COMPACT_ATOMS: atom_id res chain seq x y z
N MET A 1 6.48 6.98 14.24
CA MET A 1 5.66 7.57 13.16
C MET A 1 6.56 8.63 12.54
N ALA A 2 6.74 8.67 11.22
CA ALA A 2 7.52 9.74 10.60
C ALA A 2 6.56 10.75 9.95
N LEU A 3 6.96 12.01 9.92
CA LEU A 3 6.23 13.04 9.20
C LEU A 3 6.88 13.24 7.84
N VAL A 4 6.08 13.62 6.87
CA VAL A 4 6.49 13.95 5.53
C VAL A 4 6.04 15.38 5.27
N PHE A 5 6.94 16.19 4.75
CA PHE A 5 6.66 17.54 4.34
C PHE A 5 6.92 17.65 2.83
N ARG A 6 5.90 18.02 2.04
CA ARG A 6 6.01 18.16 0.58
C ARG A 6 6.68 16.95 -0.12
N GLY A 7 6.35 15.73 0.32
CA GLY A 7 6.89 14.49 -0.24
C GLY A 7 8.27 14.08 0.30
N GLN A 8 8.89 14.86 1.18
CA GLN A 8 10.17 14.51 1.82
C GLN A 8 9.97 14.06 3.27
N ILE A 9 10.58 12.93 3.64
CA ILE A 9 10.54 12.44 5.03
C ILE A 9 11.33 13.39 5.91
N ILE A 10 10.69 13.89 6.96
CA ILE A 10 11.36 14.63 8.03
C ILE A 10 12.17 13.63 8.86
N ASN A 11 13.49 13.61 8.62
CA ASN A 11 14.43 12.74 9.31
C ASN A 11 14.99 13.40 10.59
N LYS A 12 15.81 12.67 11.36
CA LYS A 12 16.37 13.19 12.62
C LYS A 12 17.28 14.42 12.43
N GLU A 13 18.02 14.47 11.33
CA GLU A 13 18.93 15.58 11.01
C GLU A 13 18.13 16.86 10.68
N ALA A 14 17.06 16.73 9.90
CA ALA A 14 16.14 17.83 9.60
C ALA A 14 15.49 18.39 10.87
N ILE A 15 15.05 17.52 11.79
CA ILE A 15 14.50 17.95 13.09
C ILE A 15 15.56 18.68 13.92
N ALA A 16 16.80 18.21 13.92
CA ALA A 16 17.89 18.85 14.66
C ALA A 16 18.23 20.25 14.12
N GLY A 17 17.95 20.52 12.83
CA GLY A 17 18.11 21.82 12.21
C GLY A 17 16.91 22.77 12.32
N MET A 18 15.79 22.34 12.93
CA MET A 18 14.61 23.19 13.14
C MET A 18 14.83 24.04 14.40
N ASP A 19 15.31 25.26 14.23
CA ASP A 19 15.62 26.22 15.31
C ASP A 19 14.66 27.42 15.36
N GLN A 20 13.88 27.63 14.30
CA GLN A 20 12.95 28.75 14.21
C GLN A 20 11.55 28.37 14.75
N PRO A 21 11.06 29.06 15.81
CA PRO A 21 9.68 28.93 16.23
C PRO A 21 8.75 29.56 15.19
N ILE A 22 7.59 28.94 15.00
CA ILE A 22 6.53 29.42 14.10
C ILE A 22 5.30 29.82 14.92
N ASP A 23 4.51 30.74 14.38
CA ASP A 23 3.23 31.13 14.96
C ASP A 23 2.08 30.22 14.51
N ASP A 24 0.89 30.45 15.08
CA ASP A 24 -0.30 29.67 14.78
C ASP A 24 -0.74 29.77 13.30
N GLN A 25 -0.51 30.92 12.68
CA GLN A 25 -0.89 31.14 11.28
C GLN A 25 -0.03 30.30 10.34
N VAL A 26 1.29 30.28 10.58
CA VAL A 26 2.24 29.44 9.84
C VAL A 26 1.95 27.97 10.14
N TRP A 27 1.68 27.59 11.39
CA TRP A 27 1.34 26.22 11.76
C TRP A 27 0.12 25.70 11.00
N LEU A 28 -0.98 26.46 10.96
CA LEU A 28 -2.20 26.09 10.23
C LEU A 28 -1.95 25.87 8.74
N SER A 29 -1.07 26.67 8.13
CA SER A 29 -0.70 26.49 6.72
C SER A 29 0.10 25.19 6.50
N LEU A 30 1.05 24.89 7.39
CA LEU A 30 1.93 23.72 7.31
C LEU A 30 1.18 22.41 7.54
N GLN A 31 0.12 22.40 8.34
CA GLN A 31 -0.68 21.20 8.59
C GLN A 31 -1.23 20.57 7.29
N ASN A 32 -1.57 21.38 6.29
CA ASN A 32 -2.07 20.88 5.01
C ASN A 32 -0.98 20.27 4.13
N GLU A 33 0.29 20.56 4.43
CA GLU A 33 1.46 20.06 3.69
C GLU A 33 2.17 18.91 4.41
N LEU A 34 1.82 18.70 5.69
CA LEU A 34 2.33 17.66 6.53
C LEU A 34 1.49 16.39 6.37
N THR A 35 2.18 15.29 6.18
CA THR A 35 1.59 13.98 5.96
C THR A 35 2.20 12.98 6.92
N ALA A 36 1.36 12.15 7.54
CA ALA A 36 1.86 11.02 8.33
C ALA A 36 2.39 9.91 7.41
N LEU A 37 3.64 9.48 7.63
CA LEU A 37 4.16 8.23 7.09
C LEU A 37 3.65 7.08 7.95
N CYS A 38 2.81 6.24 7.35
CA CYS A 38 2.38 5.02 8.02
C CYS A 38 3.55 4.03 8.06
N ARG A 39 4.17 3.84 9.23
CA ARG A 39 5.27 2.87 9.42
C ARG A 39 4.89 1.41 9.08
N PHE A 40 3.59 1.12 9.02
CA PHE A 40 3.07 -0.19 8.67
C PHE A 40 2.87 -0.36 7.17
N CYS A 41 2.54 0.73 6.45
CA CYS A 41 2.33 0.72 5.00
C CYS A 41 3.58 1.15 4.22
N SER A 42 4.60 1.72 4.89
CA SER A 42 5.84 2.23 4.29
C SER A 42 5.66 3.31 3.21
N GLU A 43 4.48 3.95 3.16
CA GLU A 43 4.15 5.05 2.26
C GLU A 43 3.62 6.27 3.03
N ILE A 44 4.13 7.43 2.61
CA ILE A 44 3.57 8.78 2.77
C ILE A 44 2.12 8.69 2.30
N TYR A 45 1.11 9.23 3.01
CA TYR A 45 -0.32 9.20 2.64
C TYR A 45 -0.57 8.61 1.26
N CYS A 46 -1.20 7.42 1.18
CA CYS A 46 -1.53 6.78 -0.08
C CYS A 46 -2.37 7.72 -0.95
N ASN A 47 -1.69 8.52 -1.76
CA ASN A 47 -2.20 9.20 -2.94
C ASN A 47 -2.00 8.32 -4.19
N SER A 48 -1.54 7.08 -4.03
CA SER A 48 -1.83 6.05 -5.01
C SER A 48 -3.34 5.83 -4.98
N SER A 49 -4.04 6.48 -5.91
CA SER A 49 -5.36 5.99 -6.33
C SER A 49 -5.25 4.47 -6.48
N PRO A 50 -6.17 3.67 -5.93
CA PRO A 50 -6.08 2.23 -6.05
C PRO A 50 -6.02 1.88 -7.54
N GLY A 51 -4.89 1.36 -8.01
CA GLY A 51 -4.72 0.99 -9.41
C GLY A 51 -5.52 -0.28 -9.68
N TYR A 52 -5.21 -1.34 -8.93
CA TYR A 52 -5.82 -2.65 -9.09
C TYR A 52 -6.23 -3.28 -7.75
N PHE A 53 -5.45 -3.10 -6.68
CA PHE A 53 -5.73 -3.72 -5.38
C PHE A 53 -6.31 -2.72 -4.35
N ASP A 54 -7.41 -3.10 -3.69
CA ASP A 54 -7.88 -2.43 -2.47
C ASP A 54 -7.06 -2.91 -1.27
N ILE A 55 -5.88 -2.31 -1.13
CA ILE A 55 -4.91 -2.68 -0.09
C ILE A 55 -5.45 -2.43 1.32
N MET A 56 -6.29 -1.40 1.50
CA MET A 56 -6.78 -1.04 2.82
C MET A 56 -7.85 -2.02 3.31
N ALA A 57 -8.84 -2.32 2.47
CA ALA A 57 -9.86 -3.30 2.80
C ALA A 57 -9.27 -4.71 2.94
N PHE A 58 -8.36 -5.10 2.04
CA PHE A 58 -7.64 -6.38 2.15
C PHE A 58 -6.88 -6.51 3.48
N LYS A 59 -6.14 -5.47 3.87
CA LYS A 59 -5.41 -5.46 5.15
C LYS A 59 -6.34 -5.59 6.34
N GLN A 60 -7.49 -4.92 6.32
CA GLN A 60 -8.49 -5.04 7.38
C GLN A 60 -9.02 -6.47 7.48
N TYR A 61 -9.39 -7.07 6.34
CA TYR A 61 -9.79 -8.47 6.26
C TYR A 61 -8.73 -9.40 6.85
N LEU A 62 -7.44 -9.19 6.52
CA LEU A 62 -6.38 -10.03 7.08
C LEU A 62 -6.27 -9.92 8.62
N PHE A 63 -6.52 -8.76 9.21
CA PHE A 63 -6.47 -8.59 10.66
C PHE A 63 -7.69 -9.14 11.38
N GLU A 64 -8.88 -8.97 10.80
CA GLU A 64 -10.13 -9.31 11.47
C GLU A 64 -10.59 -10.74 11.20
N GLN A 65 -10.29 -11.26 10.00
CA GLN A 65 -10.85 -12.53 9.51
C GLN A 65 -9.81 -13.65 9.44
N THR A 66 -8.55 -13.39 9.83
CA THR A 66 -7.49 -14.41 9.83
C THR A 66 -6.61 -14.32 11.06
N GLU A 67 -6.00 -15.44 11.49
CA GLU A 67 -5.08 -15.48 12.63
C GLU A 67 -3.62 -15.18 12.23
N MET A 68 -3.40 -14.39 11.17
CA MET A 68 -2.05 -14.13 10.68
C MET A 68 -1.28 -13.13 11.54
N SER A 69 0.03 -13.36 11.68
CA SER A 69 0.91 -12.44 12.38
C SER A 69 0.98 -11.08 11.68
N HIS A 70 1.19 -10.00 12.44
CA HIS A 70 1.41 -8.65 11.89
C HIS A 70 2.55 -8.61 10.85
N SER A 71 3.59 -9.42 11.02
CA SER A 71 4.71 -9.51 10.08
C SER A 71 4.27 -10.10 8.75
N THR A 72 3.49 -11.19 8.78
CA THR A 72 2.93 -11.83 7.57
C THR A 72 1.96 -10.90 6.85
N VAL A 73 1.08 -10.22 7.59
CA VAL A 73 0.16 -9.22 7.02
C VAL A 73 0.94 -8.11 6.31
N ARG A 74 1.99 -7.58 6.94
CA ARG A 74 2.85 -6.55 6.33
C ARG A 74 3.50 -7.05 5.05
N GLU A 75 4.01 -8.28 5.06
CA GLU A 75 4.66 -8.89 3.90
C GLU A 75 3.70 -8.99 2.70
N TYR A 76 2.45 -9.42 2.92
CA TYR A 76 1.46 -9.51 1.85
C TYR A 76 1.04 -8.14 1.32
N VAL A 77 0.82 -7.17 2.21
CA VAL A 77 0.49 -5.79 1.82
C VAL A 77 1.59 -5.18 0.96
N VAL A 78 2.86 -5.30 1.37
CA VAL A 78 4.00 -4.76 0.60
C VAL A 78 4.12 -5.45 -0.77
N ARG A 79 3.88 -6.76 -0.84
CA ARG A 79 3.91 -7.51 -2.10
C ARG A 79 2.85 -7.05 -3.09
N LEU A 80 1.61 -6.87 -2.64
CA LEU A 80 0.53 -6.40 -3.51
C LEU A 80 0.75 -4.96 -3.97
N ARG A 81 1.31 -4.10 -3.12
CA ARG A 81 1.67 -2.72 -3.52
C ARG A 81 2.71 -2.68 -4.63
N ARG A 82 3.81 -3.42 -4.47
CA ARG A 82 4.84 -3.53 -5.51
C ARG A 82 4.26 -4.09 -6.82
N LEU A 83 3.33 -5.02 -6.70
CA LEU A 83 2.64 -5.57 -7.86
C LEU A 83 1.73 -4.54 -8.52
N ASP A 84 1.00 -3.75 -7.74
CA ASP A 84 0.19 -2.62 -8.21
C ASP A 84 1.05 -1.62 -9.01
N GLU A 85 2.20 -1.22 -8.47
CA GLU A 85 3.18 -0.35 -9.14
C GLU A 85 3.65 -0.94 -10.48
N MET A 86 3.92 -2.24 -10.53
CA MET A 86 4.33 -2.93 -11.76
C MET A 86 3.21 -2.98 -12.82
N LEU A 87 1.97 -3.20 -12.38
CA LEU A 87 0.80 -3.23 -13.28
C LEU A 87 0.50 -1.84 -13.85
N VAL A 88 0.57 -0.80 -13.00
CA VAL A 88 0.43 0.60 -13.44
C VAL A 88 1.54 0.97 -14.43
N ALA A 89 2.80 0.66 -14.13
CA ALA A 89 3.93 0.97 -15.01
C ALA A 89 3.86 0.25 -16.37
N SER A 90 3.18 -0.88 -16.44
CA SER A 90 2.98 -1.66 -17.68
C SER A 90 1.67 -1.33 -18.41
N ASN A 91 0.87 -0.37 -17.93
CA ASN A 91 -0.46 -0.06 -18.44
C ASN A 91 -1.34 -1.32 -18.57
N TYR A 92 -1.35 -2.14 -17.52
CA TYR A 92 -2.05 -3.42 -17.55
C TYR A 92 -3.57 -3.24 -17.75
N PRO A 93 -4.22 -3.93 -18.69
CA PRO A 93 -5.65 -3.71 -18.96
C PRO A 93 -6.54 -4.02 -17.75
N ALA A 94 -7.43 -3.10 -17.36
CA ALA A 94 -8.33 -3.27 -16.22
C ALA A 94 -9.33 -4.43 -16.44
N GLU A 95 -9.73 -4.68 -17.69
CA GLU A 95 -10.63 -5.77 -18.06
C GLU A 95 -10.00 -7.13 -17.81
N LYS A 96 -8.67 -7.23 -17.96
CA LYS A 96 -7.94 -8.45 -17.63
C LYS A 96 -7.92 -8.70 -16.12
N PHE A 97 -7.96 -7.65 -15.32
CA PHE A 97 -7.96 -7.73 -13.86
C PHE A 97 -9.34 -8.08 -13.27
N ALA A 98 -10.46 -7.84 -13.97
CA ALA A 98 -11.80 -8.11 -13.43
C ALA A 98 -12.23 -9.61 -13.41
N SER A 99 -11.37 -10.54 -13.82
CA SER A 99 -11.73 -11.96 -13.91
C SER A 99 -11.74 -12.69 -12.56
N GLU A 100 -12.49 -13.79 -12.45
CA GLU A 100 -12.64 -14.58 -11.21
C GLU A 100 -11.34 -15.26 -10.70
N THR A 101 -10.23 -15.15 -11.43
CA THR A 101 -8.93 -15.74 -11.07
C THR A 101 -7.78 -14.80 -11.37
N ILE A 102 -7.78 -13.64 -10.72
CA ILE A 102 -6.77 -12.60 -10.93
C ILE A 102 -5.34 -13.11 -10.68
N HIS A 103 -5.15 -14.00 -9.69
CA HIS A 103 -3.80 -14.50 -9.38
C HIS A 103 -3.15 -15.22 -10.54
N GLN A 104 -3.90 -16.06 -11.26
CA GLN A 104 -3.35 -16.96 -12.25
C GLN A 104 -2.96 -16.15 -13.49
N ARG A 105 -3.85 -15.25 -13.90
CA ARG A 105 -3.63 -14.37 -15.04
C ARG A 105 -2.46 -13.41 -14.84
N ILE A 106 -2.34 -12.79 -13.66
CA ILE A 106 -1.23 -11.87 -13.37
C ILE A 106 0.11 -12.63 -13.35
N ILE A 107 0.13 -13.86 -12.85
CA ILE A 107 1.34 -14.71 -12.87
C ILE A 107 1.73 -15.09 -14.29
N ASP A 108 0.75 -15.42 -15.14
CA ASP A 108 1.00 -15.83 -16.52
C ASP A 108 1.45 -14.64 -17.39
N ASP A 109 0.92 -13.44 -17.16
CA ASP A 109 1.23 -12.23 -17.93
C ASP A 109 2.55 -11.54 -17.49
N LEU A 110 3.06 -11.78 -16.27
CA LEU A 110 4.29 -11.17 -15.73
C LEU A 110 5.41 -12.21 -15.50
N PRO A 111 6.22 -12.54 -16.53
CA PRO A 111 7.24 -13.58 -16.46
C PRO A 111 8.38 -13.30 -15.45
N ASN A 112 8.53 -12.05 -14.98
CA ASN A 112 9.59 -11.63 -14.06
C ASN A 112 9.14 -11.38 -12.61
N ALA A 113 7.86 -11.55 -12.28
CA ALA A 113 7.39 -11.43 -10.90
C ALA A 113 7.83 -12.67 -10.09
N ALA A 114 9.07 -12.65 -9.59
CA ALA A 114 9.75 -13.68 -8.79
C ALA A 114 8.80 -14.77 -8.22
N HIS A 115 8.81 -15.91 -8.90
CA HIS A 115 7.79 -16.97 -9.02
C HIS A 115 7.22 -17.65 -7.76
N ASN A 116 7.42 -17.16 -6.54
CA ASN A 116 6.68 -17.69 -5.38
C ASN A 116 6.24 -16.60 -4.39
N ASN A 117 6.93 -15.46 -4.36
CA ASN A 117 6.73 -14.44 -3.33
C ASN A 117 5.38 -13.74 -3.49
N TYR A 118 5.01 -13.35 -4.71
CA TYR A 118 3.73 -12.65 -4.97
C TYR A 118 2.53 -13.60 -5.00
N ARG A 119 2.75 -14.87 -5.37
CA ARG A 119 1.69 -15.87 -5.56
C ARG A 119 0.85 -16.09 -4.31
N ILE A 120 1.49 -16.14 -3.15
CA ILE A 120 0.79 -16.36 -1.88
C ILE A 120 -0.05 -15.14 -1.51
N ALA A 121 0.48 -13.93 -1.73
CA ALA A 121 -0.25 -12.69 -1.48
C ALA A 121 -1.47 -12.56 -2.42
N LEU A 122 -1.31 -12.88 -3.71
CA LEU A 122 -2.40 -12.90 -4.68
C LEU A 122 -3.50 -13.92 -4.33
N ARG A 123 -3.12 -15.14 -3.95
CA ARG A 123 -4.09 -16.16 -3.50
C ARG A 123 -4.85 -15.71 -2.26
N LYS A 124 -4.19 -15.00 -1.34
CA LYS A 124 -4.87 -14.42 -0.17
C LYS A 124 -5.81 -13.29 -0.57
N TYR A 125 -5.46 -12.50 -1.57
CA TYR A 125 -6.35 -11.50 -2.12
C TYR A 125 -7.59 -12.12 -2.79
N ASP A 126 -7.47 -13.24 -3.50
CA ASP A 126 -8.66 -13.95 -4.02
C ASP A 126 -9.58 -14.44 -2.89
N GLN A 127 -9.01 -14.93 -1.78
CA GLN A 127 -9.79 -15.32 -0.60
C GLN A 127 -10.55 -14.13 -0.01
N TYR A 128 -9.92 -12.97 0.04
CA TYR A 128 -10.57 -11.72 0.43
C TYR A 128 -11.72 -11.35 -0.54
N LEU A 129 -11.50 -11.39 -1.86
CA LEU A 129 -12.55 -11.11 -2.84
C LEU A 129 -13.72 -12.09 -2.73
N ALA A 130 -13.44 -13.38 -2.51
CA ALA A 130 -14.47 -14.40 -2.30
C ALA A 130 -15.25 -14.15 -0.99
N TRP A 131 -14.57 -13.77 0.08
CA TRP A 131 -15.19 -13.38 1.34
C TRP A 131 -16.10 -12.15 1.18
N GLN A 132 -15.65 -11.13 0.46
CA GLN A 132 -16.42 -9.91 0.18
C GLN A 132 -17.67 -10.17 -0.69
N LYS A 133 -17.70 -11.24 -1.49
CA LYS A 133 -18.92 -11.66 -2.21
C LYS A 133 -19.95 -12.34 -1.31
N THR A 134 -19.53 -12.80 -0.14
CA THR A 134 -20.35 -13.60 0.79
C THR A 134 -20.99 -12.74 1.90
N TYR A 135 -20.44 -11.55 2.16
CA TYR A 135 -20.85 -10.60 3.21
C TYR A 135 -21.06 -9.21 2.65
#